data_AF-A0AA88N560-F1
#
_entry.id   AF-A0AA88N560-F1
#
_cell.length_a   1.000
_cell.length_b   1.000
_cell.length_c   1.000
_cell.angle_alpha   90.00
_cell.angle_beta   90.00
_cell.angle_gamma   90.00
#
_symmetry.space_group_name_H-M   'P 1'
#
loop_
_entity.id
_entity.type
_entity.pdbx_description
1 polymer ?
#
loop_
_entity_poly.entity_id
_entity_poly.type
_entity_poly.pdbx_seq_one_letter_code
_entity_poly.pdbx_strand_id
1 'polypeptide(L)'
;MRNNSLTVFSFPTYRKLSAETKSLDNVSLLSTKMQNTRYLRLKQQLLALKVIKTKQNKEILGLKYKIRGHEKILCIMKVKLANMEKKFNKETKCASTQTENEQKVEKVSILTLRQEVKQHPVAGAAFTSTRSQDLSRKVLKVKSPNTPRIQPNWSSEKEPLSVNQRSMVPLSIPDPRKILSKRPVSSMSPTRNVKRPRLDTRSPDPASLTPLTISKQINSMDVAGGQRDCHTGKSLISSAIKKLQTSCFDAFPTVSGRLLCGRVSEVTGLRDEEKSVISDFCKNRALTPKFMSAILCMIKAEGAAMKHELLQTLCRVYVGLCQKTGDSHKAHALAYRLLKEDIPEAPKLILVMVTAWPGVFSHDSSLCRAIQKVTKLKAEGDILDYLSKYLHWDEKPPADVHKIISSTLKSLLHDSSLTFKKNSWYGIDLCPAAWDYIFSLDLLCTQQGWIWTFKNIISQEISQAMSTWLKQKRSQQMAVRDVCVATLLRLLGRLGQLGLKEKELVQNIANGIKDFGNFRRSDVAGMSLEVQLSVFYATHDLAPSNPREALETLTSWQEGIAQPVPPAVTSCITQISKLCQKI
;
A
#
# COMPACT_ATOMS: atom_id res chain seq x y z
N MET A 1 -103.89 14.17 -16.39
CA MET A 1 -103.21 14.88 -15.28
C MET A 1 -102.16 13.94 -14.70
N ARG A 2 -100.86 14.22 -14.87
CA ARG A 2 -99.75 13.44 -14.27
C ARG A 2 -98.98 14.35 -13.33
N ASN A 3 -98.96 13.99 -12.04
CA ASN A 3 -98.19 14.64 -11.00
C ASN A 3 -96.76 14.10 -11.00
N ASN A 4 -95.78 15.02 -11.02
CA ASN A 4 -94.39 14.76 -10.70
C ASN A 4 -94.20 14.83 -9.18
N SER A 5 -93.57 13.80 -8.59
CA SER A 5 -92.93 13.88 -7.28
C SER A 5 -91.50 13.39 -7.41
N LEU A 6 -90.56 14.33 -7.25
CA LEU A 6 -89.13 14.12 -7.14
C LEU A 6 -88.80 13.44 -5.81
N THR A 7 -88.22 12.25 -5.85
CA THR A 7 -87.54 11.65 -4.70
C THR A 7 -86.04 11.91 -4.82
N VAL A 8 -85.51 12.68 -3.88
CA VAL A 8 -84.08 13.02 -3.74
C VAL A 8 -83.36 11.82 -3.12
N PHE A 9 -82.50 11.15 -3.89
CA PHE A 9 -81.52 10.21 -3.34
C PHE A 9 -80.30 10.98 -2.81
N SER A 10 -80.08 10.95 -1.51
CA SER A 10 -78.85 11.45 -0.88
C SER A 10 -77.69 10.47 -1.12
N PHE A 11 -76.57 10.96 -1.66
CA PHE A 11 -75.35 10.19 -1.88
C PHE A 11 -74.33 10.41 -0.73
N PRO A 12 -73.92 9.37 0.02
CA PRO A 12 -72.89 9.46 1.06
C PRO A 12 -71.46 9.63 0.53
N THR A 13 -71.26 9.57 -0.78
CA THR A 13 -69.95 9.38 -1.42
C THR A 13 -69.11 10.67 -1.50
N TYR A 14 -69.75 11.84 -1.51
CA TYR A 14 -69.04 13.14 -1.66
C TYR A 14 -68.26 13.59 -0.42
N ARG A 15 -68.70 13.23 0.80
CA ARG A 15 -67.97 13.61 2.03
C ARG A 15 -66.65 12.84 2.22
N LYS A 16 -66.54 11.60 1.73
CA LYS A 16 -65.29 10.81 1.80
C LYS A 16 -64.21 11.35 0.85
N LEU A 17 -64.57 11.69 -0.38
CA LEU A 17 -63.64 12.25 -1.38
C LEU A 17 -63.08 13.63 -0.95
N SER A 18 -63.89 14.46 -0.27
CA SER A 18 -63.43 15.76 0.25
C SER A 18 -62.47 15.63 1.45
N ALA A 19 -62.58 14.56 2.24
CA ALA A 19 -61.66 14.29 3.35
C ALA A 19 -60.32 13.70 2.88
N GLU A 20 -60.33 12.84 1.86
CA GLU A 20 -59.11 12.25 1.28
C GLU A 20 -58.25 13.29 0.52
N THR A 21 -58.88 14.21 -0.20
CA THR A 21 -58.18 15.31 -0.89
C THR A 21 -57.47 16.26 0.09
N LYS A 22 -58.13 16.64 1.20
CA LYS A 22 -57.50 17.42 2.29
C LYS A 22 -56.38 16.66 3.01
N SER A 23 -56.44 15.33 3.04
CA SER A 23 -55.38 14.49 3.62
C SER A 23 -54.13 14.47 2.74
N LEU A 24 -54.31 14.31 1.42
CA LEU A 24 -53.22 14.30 0.44
C LEU A 24 -52.47 15.64 0.36
N ASP A 25 -53.18 16.77 0.39
CA ASP A 25 -52.57 18.10 0.38
C ASP A 25 -51.70 18.36 1.61
N ASN A 26 -52.13 17.87 2.78
CA ASN A 26 -51.36 17.97 4.01
C ASN A 26 -50.09 17.10 3.98
N VAL A 27 -50.14 15.92 3.39
CA VAL A 27 -48.96 15.03 3.23
C VAL A 27 -47.93 15.66 2.28
N SER A 28 -48.39 16.26 1.17
CA SER A 28 -47.51 16.97 0.23
C SER A 28 -46.81 18.17 0.88
N LEU A 29 -47.56 18.95 1.67
CA LEU A 29 -47.01 20.10 2.40
C LEU A 29 -45.98 19.68 3.47
N LEU A 30 -46.25 18.60 4.20
CA LEU A 30 -45.33 18.06 5.21
C LEU A 30 -44.06 17.49 4.58
N SER A 31 -44.17 16.79 3.45
CA SER A 31 -43.02 16.28 2.69
C SER A 31 -42.12 17.43 2.21
N THR A 32 -42.71 18.49 1.65
CA THR A 32 -41.99 19.67 1.18
C THR A 32 -41.30 20.41 2.33
N LYS A 33 -41.96 20.57 3.48
CA LYS A 33 -41.36 21.15 4.68
C LYS A 33 -40.18 20.33 5.20
N MET A 34 -40.32 19.00 5.28
CA MET A 34 -39.21 18.12 5.69
C MET A 34 -38.01 18.20 4.74
N GLN A 35 -38.25 18.21 3.42
CA GLN A 35 -37.19 18.33 2.42
C GLN A 35 -36.46 19.68 2.55
N ASN A 36 -37.18 20.78 2.74
CA ASN A 36 -36.60 22.10 2.95
C ASN A 36 -35.77 22.17 4.24
N THR A 37 -36.26 21.62 5.36
CA THR A 37 -35.49 21.57 6.61
C THR A 37 -34.22 20.74 6.47
N ARG A 38 -34.27 19.61 5.76
CA ARG A 38 -33.10 18.77 5.48
C ARG A 38 -32.08 19.49 4.61
N TYR A 39 -32.52 20.20 3.58
CA TYR A 39 -31.66 21.01 2.72
C TYR A 39 -30.96 22.13 3.49
N LEU A 40 -31.68 22.87 4.34
CA LEU A 40 -31.11 23.90 5.21
C LEU A 40 -30.05 23.34 6.16
N ARG A 41 -30.31 22.19 6.78
CA ARG A 41 -29.35 21.51 7.67
C ARG A 41 -28.07 21.10 6.92
N LEU A 42 -28.20 20.54 5.73
CA LEU A 42 -27.04 20.17 4.88
C LEU A 42 -26.24 21.39 4.45
N LYS A 43 -26.91 22.49 4.08
CA LYS A 43 -26.26 23.76 3.71
C LYS A 43 -25.45 24.34 4.88
N GLN A 44 -25.98 24.26 6.10
CA GLN A 44 -25.29 24.71 7.30
C GLN A 44 -24.06 23.83 7.63
N GLN A 45 -24.18 22.51 7.51
CA GLN A 45 -23.04 21.59 7.66
C GLN A 45 -21.94 21.86 6.62
N LEU A 46 -22.31 22.13 5.36
CA LEU A 46 -21.37 22.44 4.29
C LEU A 46 -20.60 23.75 4.57
N LEU A 47 -21.27 24.77 5.11
CA LEU A 47 -20.64 26.02 5.54
C LEU A 47 -19.65 25.79 6.69
N ALA A 48 -20.03 24.99 7.70
CA ALA A 48 -19.14 24.65 8.81
C ALA A 48 -17.86 23.92 8.32
N LEU A 49 -18.02 22.97 7.39
CA LEU A 49 -16.89 22.27 6.78
C LEU A 49 -15.96 23.20 5.98
N LYS A 50 -16.52 24.20 5.27
CA LYS A 50 -15.71 25.21 4.58
C LYS A 50 -14.85 26.03 5.55
N VAL A 51 -15.42 26.44 6.68
CA VAL A 51 -14.68 27.19 7.72
C VAL A 51 -13.56 26.35 8.34
N ILE A 52 -13.81 25.07 8.62
CA ILE A 52 -12.78 24.16 9.14
C ILE A 52 -11.66 23.99 8.12
N LYS A 53 -11.99 23.79 6.84
CA LYS A 53 -11.02 23.65 5.75
C LYS A 53 -10.13 24.89 5.60
N THR A 54 -10.70 26.09 5.68
CA THR A 54 -9.91 27.33 5.58
C THR A 54 -8.99 27.51 6.79
N LYS A 55 -9.42 27.13 7.99
CA LYS A 55 -8.58 27.13 9.19
C LYS A 55 -7.40 26.17 9.05
N GLN A 56 -7.65 24.92 8.65
CA GLN A 56 -6.60 23.92 8.42
C GLN A 56 -5.59 24.37 7.35
N ASN A 57 -6.05 24.99 6.27
CA ASN A 57 -5.16 25.51 5.23
C ASN A 57 -4.22 26.61 5.73
N LYS A 58 -4.70 27.50 6.61
CA LYS A 58 -3.85 28.53 7.24
C LYS A 58 -2.79 27.91 8.16
N GLU A 59 -3.15 26.88 8.93
CA GLU A 59 -2.21 26.16 9.79
C GLU A 59 -1.13 25.43 8.97
N ILE A 60 -1.53 24.75 7.89
CA ILE A 60 -0.59 24.08 6.96
C ILE A 60 0.38 25.10 6.35
N LEU A 61 -0.12 26.26 5.92
CA LEU A 61 0.71 27.32 5.36
C LEU A 61 1.74 27.82 6.39
N GLY A 62 1.31 28.04 7.64
CA GLY A 62 2.21 28.43 8.74
C GLY A 62 3.29 27.38 9.02
N LEU A 63 2.95 26.09 8.99
CA LEU A 63 3.91 25.01 9.15
C LEU A 63 4.92 24.95 7.99
N LYS A 64 4.47 25.17 6.74
CA LYS A 64 5.37 25.24 5.57
C LYS A 64 6.42 26.35 5.71
N TYR A 65 6.04 27.52 6.20
CA TYR A 65 6.99 28.61 6.45
C TYR A 65 8.02 28.23 7.53
N LYS A 66 7.61 27.56 8.61
CA LYS A 66 8.52 27.10 9.66
C LYS A 66 9.50 26.03 9.15
N ILE A 67 9.02 25.06 8.37
CA ILE A 67 9.88 24.03 7.74
C ILE A 67 10.96 24.69 6.87
N ARG A 68 10.57 25.64 6.01
CA ARG A 68 11.52 26.39 5.18
C ARG A 68 12.56 27.16 6.01
N GLY A 69 12.17 27.68 7.17
CA GLY A 69 13.09 28.31 8.12
C GLY A 69 14.14 27.33 8.67
N HIS A 70 13.70 26.14 9.11
CA HIS A 70 14.61 25.11 9.61
C HIS A 70 15.53 24.57 8.52
N GLU A 71 15.06 24.41 7.28
CA GLU A 71 15.89 23.99 6.14
C GLU A 71 17.03 24.97 5.87
N LYS A 72 16.78 26.28 5.96
CA LYS A 72 17.82 27.31 5.84
C LYS A 72 18.87 27.17 6.94
N ILE A 73 18.45 26.99 8.19
CA ILE A 73 19.36 26.81 9.34
C ILE A 73 20.21 25.54 9.15
N LEU A 74 19.58 24.44 8.73
CA LEU A 74 20.25 23.16 8.50
C LEU A 74 21.29 23.27 7.36
N CYS A 75 20.98 24.04 6.31
CA CYS A 75 21.94 24.34 5.24
C CYS A 75 23.15 25.12 5.76
N ILE A 76 22.94 26.17 6.55
CA ILE A 76 24.01 26.95 7.18
C ILE A 76 24.89 26.06 8.08
N MET A 77 24.28 25.19 8.88
CA MET A 77 25.00 24.26 9.75
C MET A 77 25.85 23.25 8.95
N LYS A 78 25.32 22.70 7.85
CA LYS A 78 26.08 21.80 6.97
C LYS A 78 27.30 22.47 6.37
N VAL A 79 27.17 23.72 5.90
CA VAL A 79 28.29 24.50 5.36
C VAL A 79 29.35 24.75 6.44
N LYS A 80 28.93 25.12 7.66
CA LYS A 80 29.86 25.29 8.80
C LYS A 80 30.60 23.99 9.14
N LEU A 81 29.90 22.86 9.15
CA LEU A 81 30.49 21.56 9.44
C LEU A 81 31.53 21.16 8.39
N ALA A 82 31.22 21.33 7.09
CA ALA A 82 32.17 21.09 6.01
C ALA A 82 33.41 22.00 6.10
N ASN A 83 33.24 23.26 6.53
CA ASN A 83 34.37 24.17 6.73
C ASN A 83 35.24 23.76 7.93
N MET A 84 34.64 23.29 9.03
CA MET A 84 35.38 22.77 10.18
C MET A 84 36.14 21.49 9.81
N GLU A 85 35.53 20.59 9.05
CA GLU A 85 36.18 19.36 8.55
C GLU A 85 37.38 19.67 7.65
N LYS A 86 37.27 20.67 6.77
CA LYS A 86 38.40 21.14 5.97
C LYS A 86 39.54 21.72 6.82
N LYS A 87 39.23 22.48 7.87
CA LYS A 87 40.25 23.02 8.80
C LYS A 87 40.95 21.89 9.55
N PHE A 88 40.18 20.95 10.09
CA PHE A 88 40.71 19.78 10.81
C PHE A 88 41.62 18.93 9.91
N ASN A 89 41.22 18.68 8.66
CA ASN A 89 42.04 17.95 7.68
C ASN A 89 43.32 18.70 7.26
N LYS A 90 43.34 20.04 7.38
CA LYS A 90 44.53 20.86 7.13
C LYS A 90 45.48 20.82 8.33
N GLU A 91 44.96 20.93 9.54
CA GLU A 91 45.73 20.84 10.79
C GLU A 91 46.35 19.46 10.99
N THR A 92 45.60 18.39 10.74
CA THR A 92 46.13 17.00 10.81
C THR A 92 47.19 16.72 9.74
N LYS A 93 47.14 17.37 8.57
CA LYS A 93 48.22 17.27 7.57
C LYS A 93 49.46 18.08 7.94
N CYS A 94 49.30 19.25 8.58
CA CYS A 94 50.44 20.07 9.02
C CYS A 94 51.15 19.48 10.27
N ALA A 95 50.41 18.84 11.17
CA ALA A 95 50.98 18.18 12.36
C ALA A 95 51.80 16.92 12.03
N SER A 96 51.63 16.33 10.84
CA SER A 96 52.41 15.18 10.39
C SER A 96 53.85 15.52 9.96
N THR A 97 54.22 16.80 9.94
CA THR A 97 55.57 17.27 9.58
C THR A 97 56.38 17.83 10.75
N GLN A 98 55.87 17.75 11.99
CA GLN A 98 56.60 18.27 13.14
C GLN A 98 56.44 17.37 14.38
N THR A 99 57.56 16.70 14.70
CA THR A 99 57.98 16.16 16.00
C THR A 99 57.21 14.99 16.62
N GLU A 100 57.94 13.88 16.74
CA GLU A 100 57.59 12.56 17.25
C GLU A 100 57.42 12.46 18.79
N ASN A 101 57.24 13.56 19.52
CA ASN A 101 57.29 13.53 21.00
C ASN A 101 56.06 14.08 21.77
N GLU A 102 54.96 14.47 21.11
CA GLU A 102 53.77 14.98 21.83
C GLU A 102 52.51 14.07 21.80
N GLN A 103 52.60 12.88 21.20
CA GLN A 103 51.44 11.99 21.02
C GLN A 103 50.90 11.31 22.30
N LYS A 104 51.46 11.56 23.49
CA LYS A 104 50.96 11.00 24.76
C LYS A 104 50.05 11.93 25.55
N VAL A 105 50.08 13.25 25.33
CA VAL A 105 49.31 14.21 26.16
C VAL A 105 47.92 14.50 25.56
N GLU A 106 47.77 14.47 24.24
CA GLU A 106 46.51 14.88 23.59
C GLU A 106 45.42 13.80 23.55
N LYS A 107 45.81 12.51 23.63
CA LYS A 107 44.87 11.38 23.70
C LYS A 107 44.07 11.34 25.00
N VAL A 108 44.62 11.89 26.08
CA VAL A 108 43.94 11.97 27.39
C VAL A 108 42.85 13.04 27.35
N SER A 109 43.12 14.21 26.76
CA SER A 109 42.15 15.31 26.67
C SER A 109 40.92 15.00 25.79
N ILE A 110 41.10 14.21 24.71
CA ILE A 110 40.00 13.82 23.82
C ILE A 110 39.08 12.75 24.46
N LEU A 111 39.58 11.94 25.40
CA LEU A 111 38.76 11.01 26.17
C LEU A 111 37.99 11.73 27.28
N THR A 112 38.59 12.74 27.92
CA THR A 112 37.92 13.55 28.95
C THR A 112 36.74 14.35 28.38
N LEU A 113 36.86 14.94 27.19
CA LEU A 113 35.77 15.68 26.55
C LEU A 113 34.63 14.80 25.99
N ARG A 114 34.88 13.50 25.76
CA ARG A 114 33.81 12.54 25.39
C ARG A 114 33.01 12.06 26.59
N GLN A 115 33.54 12.20 27.81
CA GLN A 115 32.90 11.75 29.03
C GLN A 115 32.00 12.82 29.66
N GLU A 116 32.29 14.12 29.45
CA GLU A 116 31.46 15.24 29.94
C GLU A 116 30.11 15.44 29.20
N VAL A 117 29.91 14.82 28.03
CA VAL A 117 28.61 14.87 27.32
C VAL A 117 27.66 13.75 27.76
N LYS A 118 28.12 12.83 28.62
CA LYS A 118 27.30 11.76 29.19
C LYS A 118 27.33 11.79 30.71
N GLN A 119 26.59 12.72 31.31
CA GLN A 119 25.63 12.50 32.42
C GLN A 119 25.49 13.76 33.28
N HIS A 120 24.24 14.21 33.47
CA HIS A 120 23.78 14.64 34.78
C HIS A 120 22.36 14.06 35.02
N PRO A 121 22.11 13.40 36.16
CA PRO A 121 20.81 12.87 36.54
C PRO A 121 19.98 13.94 37.23
N VAL A 122 18.65 13.82 37.15
CA VAL A 122 17.73 14.51 38.08
C VAL A 122 16.93 13.45 38.83
N ALA A 123 17.36 13.17 40.06
CA ALA A 123 16.49 12.70 41.14
C ALA A 123 15.64 13.89 41.62
N GLY A 124 14.45 13.80 42.20
CA GLY A 124 13.59 12.72 42.68
C GLY A 124 12.56 13.42 43.58
N ALA A 125 11.30 13.00 43.55
CA ALA A 125 10.34 13.35 44.61
C ALA A 125 9.29 12.24 44.68
N ALA A 126 9.44 11.40 45.69
CA ALA A 126 8.43 10.44 46.11
C ALA A 126 7.36 11.16 46.95
N PHE A 127 6.10 10.79 46.76
CA PHE A 127 5.12 10.77 47.85
C PHE A 127 4.19 9.58 47.66
N THR A 128 4.13 8.80 48.73
CA THR A 128 3.25 7.65 49.02
C THR A 128 1.78 8.03 49.06
N SER A 129 0.86 7.15 48.64
CA SER A 129 -0.40 6.92 49.35
C SER A 129 -1.20 5.71 48.82
N THR A 130 -1.19 4.66 49.65
CA THR A 130 -2.35 3.96 50.24
C THR A 130 -3.36 3.15 49.40
N ARG A 131 -3.48 1.91 49.89
CA ARG A 131 -4.44 0.81 49.71
C ARG A 131 -5.84 1.11 50.29
N SER A 132 -6.90 0.66 49.61
CA SER A 132 -8.19 0.16 50.16
C SER A 132 -8.97 -0.47 48.98
N GLN A 133 -9.38 -1.76 48.92
CA GLN A 133 -10.48 -2.45 49.65
C GLN A 133 -11.75 -1.57 49.72
N ASP A 134 -12.97 -1.93 49.31
CA ASP A 134 -13.64 -3.24 49.11
C ASP A 134 -15.03 -3.03 48.40
N LEU A 135 -15.75 -4.12 48.16
CA LEU A 135 -17.22 -4.29 48.03
C LEU A 135 -17.92 -4.34 46.65
N SER A 136 -17.98 -5.58 46.14
CA SER A 136 -19.19 -6.39 45.91
C SER A 136 -20.51 -5.76 45.43
N ARG A 137 -21.01 -6.23 44.27
CA ARG A 137 -22.37 -6.81 44.17
C ARG A 137 -22.55 -7.73 42.94
N LYS A 138 -22.97 -8.96 43.22
CA LYS A 138 -23.53 -9.97 42.30
C LYS A 138 -24.96 -9.58 41.92
N VAL A 139 -25.38 -9.83 40.67
CA VAL A 139 -26.74 -10.32 40.33
C VAL A 139 -26.67 -11.29 39.15
N LEU A 140 -27.47 -12.35 39.24
CA LEU A 140 -27.51 -13.57 38.44
C LEU A 140 -28.20 -13.46 37.07
N LYS A 141 -27.72 -14.33 36.16
CA LYS A 141 -28.30 -14.96 34.96
C LYS A 141 -29.83 -14.88 34.75
N VAL A 142 -30.23 -14.74 33.48
CA VAL A 142 -31.15 -15.67 32.77
C VAL A 142 -30.67 -15.86 31.32
N LYS A 143 -30.80 -17.09 30.81
CA LYS A 143 -30.28 -17.64 29.55
C LYS A 143 -31.46 -18.18 28.73
N SER A 144 -31.52 -17.95 27.39
CA SER A 144 -31.99 -18.86 26.31
C SER A 144 -32.47 -18.08 25.05
N PRO A 145 -32.55 -18.70 23.85
CA PRO A 145 -31.57 -19.53 23.16
C PRO A 145 -31.14 -18.94 21.79
N ASN A 146 -30.08 -19.52 21.25
CA ASN A 146 -29.26 -19.09 20.12
C ASN A 146 -29.90 -19.17 18.72
N THR A 147 -29.44 -18.25 17.86
CA THR A 147 -28.93 -18.61 16.52
C THR A 147 -27.70 -17.74 16.27
N PRO A 148 -26.46 -18.27 16.15
CA PRO A 148 -25.29 -17.42 16.00
C PRO A 148 -25.17 -16.97 14.54
N ARG A 149 -25.61 -15.74 14.27
CA ARG A 149 -25.29 -15.05 13.01
C ARG A 149 -23.83 -14.56 13.08
N ILE A 150 -22.89 -15.43 12.73
CA ILE A 150 -21.46 -15.08 12.64
C ILE A 150 -21.26 -14.21 11.39
N GLN A 151 -21.33 -12.89 11.53
CA GLN A 151 -20.76 -11.97 10.56
C GLN A 151 -19.31 -11.71 10.99
N PRO A 152 -18.31 -11.83 10.08
CA PRO A 152 -16.95 -11.46 10.45
C PRO A 152 -16.92 -9.97 10.80
N ASN A 153 -16.36 -9.64 11.96
CA ASN A 153 -16.39 -8.29 12.51
C ASN A 153 -15.32 -7.41 11.86
N TRP A 154 -15.62 -6.90 10.66
CA TRP A 154 -14.73 -6.01 9.91
C TRP A 154 -14.77 -4.55 10.38
N SER A 155 -15.70 -4.20 11.27
CA SER A 155 -16.05 -2.83 11.62
C SER A 155 -16.44 -2.75 13.10
N SER A 156 -15.49 -2.45 13.99
CA SER A 156 -15.82 -2.12 15.38
C SER A 156 -15.35 -0.70 15.72
N GLU A 157 -16.27 0.26 15.62
CA GLU A 157 -16.33 1.40 16.55
C GLU A 157 -17.44 1.05 17.56
N LYS A 158 -17.09 0.96 18.86
CA LYS A 158 -18.09 0.96 19.93
C LYS A 158 -18.49 2.42 20.19
N GLU A 159 -19.65 2.87 19.70
CA GLU A 159 -20.28 4.09 20.23
C GLU A 159 -21.16 3.74 21.44
N PRO A 160 -21.06 4.50 22.56
CA PRO A 160 -22.00 4.38 23.66
C PRO A 160 -23.30 5.17 23.39
N LEU A 161 -24.40 4.56 23.83
CA LEU A 161 -25.78 5.02 23.75
C LEU A 161 -26.05 6.36 24.45
N SER A 162 -27.02 7.08 23.87
CA SER A 162 -27.66 8.34 24.28
C SER A 162 -28.27 8.37 25.69
N VAL A 163 -28.27 9.55 26.36
CA VAL A 163 -29.40 10.04 27.19
C VAL A 163 -29.45 11.60 27.23
N ASN A 164 -30.62 12.10 26.79
CA ASN A 164 -31.40 13.31 27.11
C ASN A 164 -30.88 14.76 27.07
N GLN A 165 -31.57 15.53 26.25
CA GLN A 165 -31.75 16.98 26.28
C GLN A 165 -32.50 17.44 27.54
N ARG A 166 -32.07 18.57 28.14
CA ARG A 166 -32.96 19.57 28.73
C ARG A 166 -32.32 20.97 28.73
N SER A 167 -33.04 21.88 28.07
CA SER A 167 -33.24 23.33 28.27
C SER A 167 -32.07 24.34 28.24
N MET A 168 -32.28 25.39 27.43
CA MET A 168 -31.50 26.61 27.29
C MET A 168 -31.68 27.61 28.45
N VAL A 169 -30.71 28.51 28.65
CA VAL A 169 -30.79 30.00 28.73
C VAL A 169 -29.34 30.57 28.84
N PRO A 170 -29.05 31.81 28.38
CA PRO A 170 -27.76 32.15 27.76
C PRO A 170 -26.91 33.25 28.48
N LEU A 171 -25.77 33.57 27.84
CA LEU A 171 -24.82 34.67 28.05
C LEU A 171 -23.85 34.59 29.25
N SER A 172 -22.55 34.56 28.95
CA SER A 172 -21.60 35.66 29.23
C SER A 172 -20.18 35.29 28.79
N ILE A 173 -19.55 36.14 27.97
CA ILE A 173 -18.11 36.10 27.67
C ILE A 173 -17.38 36.84 28.80
N PRO A 174 -16.24 36.31 29.28
CA PRO A 174 -15.11 37.22 29.48
C PRO A 174 -13.80 36.76 28.81
N ASP A 175 -13.07 37.82 28.47
CA ASP A 175 -11.77 38.06 27.84
C ASP A 175 -10.61 37.06 28.14
N PRO A 176 -9.71 36.77 27.17
CA PRO A 176 -8.58 35.85 27.34
C PRO A 176 -7.32 36.62 27.74
N ARG A 177 -6.88 36.49 28.99
CA ARG A 177 -5.47 36.73 29.40
C ARG A 177 -5.27 36.31 30.86
N LYS A 178 -4.74 35.10 31.08
CA LYS A 178 -3.66 34.79 32.04
C LYS A 178 -3.42 33.27 32.16
N ILE A 179 -2.14 32.94 32.25
CA ILE A 179 -1.54 31.69 32.76
C ILE A 179 -1.31 30.57 31.72
N LEU A 180 -0.24 30.79 30.94
CA LEU A 180 1.00 30.02 30.97
C LEU A 180 0.94 28.57 31.52
N SER A 181 1.41 27.67 30.66
CA SER A 181 2.33 26.57 30.95
C SER A 181 1.78 25.12 30.94
N LYS A 182 2.50 24.33 30.12
CA LYS A 182 2.70 22.87 30.15
C LYS A 182 1.64 21.98 29.48
N ARG A 183 1.94 21.53 28.25
CA ARG A 183 1.78 20.14 27.79
C ARG A 183 2.60 19.88 26.51
N PRO A 184 2.90 18.61 26.18
CA PRO A 184 4.25 18.15 25.94
C PRO A 184 4.63 18.12 24.47
N VAL A 185 5.93 18.27 24.25
CA VAL A 185 6.62 18.03 22.98
C VAL A 185 6.64 16.51 22.75
N SER A 186 6.00 16.03 21.68
CA SER A 186 6.37 14.76 21.05
C SER A 186 6.85 15.05 19.64
N SER A 187 8.16 15.13 19.50
CA SER A 187 8.88 15.14 18.24
C SER A 187 8.61 13.85 17.47
N MET A 188 8.17 13.93 16.21
CA MET A 188 8.22 12.81 15.28
C MET A 188 9.06 13.21 14.07
N SER A 189 10.32 12.78 14.10
CA SER A 189 11.25 12.73 12.98
C SER A 189 10.94 11.49 12.11
N PRO A 190 11.32 11.50 10.82
CA PRO A 190 10.92 10.46 9.87
C PRO A 190 11.70 9.17 10.15
N THR A 191 10.99 8.06 10.35
CA THR A 191 11.59 6.82 10.87
C THR A 191 11.39 5.62 9.95
N ARG A 192 12.55 5.17 9.44
CA ARG A 192 13.03 3.81 9.13
C ARG A 192 11.96 2.69 9.10
N ASN A 193 11.71 2.19 7.89
CA ASN A 193 10.83 1.05 7.62
C ASN A 193 11.32 -0.26 8.29
N VAL A 194 10.42 -0.92 9.03
CA VAL A 194 10.58 -2.29 9.53
C VAL A 194 10.61 -3.25 8.34
N LYS A 195 11.59 -4.18 8.33
CA LYS A 195 11.77 -5.17 7.26
C LYS A 195 10.51 -6.03 7.11
N ARG A 196 9.78 -5.82 6.01
CA ARG A 196 8.55 -6.54 5.64
C ARG A 196 8.86 -8.03 5.36
N PRO A 197 8.15 -9.00 5.96
CA PRO A 197 8.03 -10.33 5.37
C PRO A 197 7.12 -10.21 4.14
N ARG A 198 7.66 -10.52 2.97
CA ARG A 198 6.94 -10.45 1.70
C ARG A 198 6.96 -11.82 1.06
N LEU A 199 5.79 -12.32 0.65
CA LEU A 199 5.73 -13.23 -0.50
C LEU A 199 6.25 -12.47 -1.72
N ASP A 200 7.28 -13.03 -2.34
CA ASP A 200 7.79 -12.55 -3.61
C ASP A 200 6.67 -12.48 -4.65
N THR A 201 6.69 -11.42 -5.45
CA THR A 201 5.93 -11.24 -6.70
C THR A 201 6.42 -12.23 -7.77
N ARG A 202 6.24 -13.54 -7.55
CA ARG A 202 6.59 -14.59 -8.52
C ARG A 202 5.35 -15.36 -8.96
N SER A 203 5.16 -15.44 -10.27
CA SER A 203 4.97 -16.70 -11.03
C SER A 203 5.25 -16.38 -12.52
N PRO A 204 5.89 -17.26 -13.34
CA PRO A 204 6.03 -18.71 -13.15
C PRO A 204 7.44 -19.32 -13.23
N ASP A 205 7.48 -20.52 -12.66
CA ASP A 205 8.41 -21.65 -12.73
C ASP A 205 9.83 -21.64 -12.10
N PRO A 206 10.26 -22.81 -11.56
CA PRO A 206 11.26 -22.90 -10.50
C PRO A 206 12.53 -23.61 -10.98
N ALA A 207 13.69 -23.02 -10.70
CA ALA A 207 14.91 -23.80 -10.43
C ALA A 207 15.94 -22.90 -9.74
N SER A 208 16.22 -23.25 -8.48
CA SER A 208 17.37 -22.84 -7.65
C SER A 208 17.64 -21.34 -7.48
N LEU A 209 17.44 -20.83 -6.27
CA LEU A 209 18.16 -19.65 -5.78
C LEU A 209 18.83 -19.99 -4.46
N THR A 210 20.13 -20.27 -4.53
CA THR A 210 21.08 -19.89 -3.48
C THR A 210 21.62 -18.48 -3.81
N PRO A 211 21.88 -17.62 -2.80
CA PRO A 211 22.45 -16.30 -3.04
C PRO A 211 23.86 -16.40 -3.63
N LEU A 212 24.12 -15.71 -4.74
CA LEU A 212 25.48 -15.48 -5.24
C LEU A 212 26.16 -14.44 -4.34
N THR A 213 26.96 -14.93 -3.39
CA THR A 213 27.87 -14.11 -2.59
C THR A 213 29.04 -13.68 -3.48
N ILE A 214 29.02 -12.44 -3.98
CA ILE A 214 30.18 -11.82 -4.60
C ILE A 214 31.03 -11.22 -3.48
N SER A 215 32.07 -11.94 -3.05
CA SER A 215 33.38 -11.42 -2.58
C SER A 215 34.10 -12.41 -1.66
N LYS A 216 35.13 -13.10 -2.20
CA LYS A 216 36.50 -13.29 -1.66
C LYS A 216 37.34 -14.16 -2.62
N GLN A 217 38.64 -13.85 -2.67
CA GLN A 217 39.63 -14.26 -3.67
C GLN A 217 39.89 -15.77 -3.86
N ILE A 218 40.12 -16.14 -5.12
CA ILE A 218 41.13 -17.02 -5.74
C ILE A 218 41.94 -17.94 -4.80
N ASN A 219 41.80 -19.28 -4.97
CA ASN A 219 42.91 -20.20 -5.29
C ASN A 219 42.46 -21.64 -5.62
N SER A 220 43.04 -22.14 -6.71
CA SER A 220 43.44 -23.52 -7.10
C SER A 220 42.48 -24.73 -7.22
N MET A 221 42.47 -25.25 -8.45
CA MET A 221 42.56 -26.65 -8.94
C MET A 221 41.58 -27.78 -8.51
N ASP A 222 40.86 -28.21 -9.57
CA ASP A 222 40.76 -29.58 -10.12
C ASP A 222 39.59 -30.56 -9.84
N VAL A 223 39.19 -31.18 -10.97
CA VAL A 223 38.51 -32.48 -11.24
C VAL A 223 36.97 -32.55 -11.41
N ALA A 224 36.63 -32.77 -12.71
CA ALA A 224 35.62 -33.65 -13.34
C ALA A 224 34.09 -33.44 -13.21
N GLY A 225 33.50 -33.17 -14.39
CA GLY A 225 32.53 -34.10 -14.99
C GLY A 225 31.06 -33.96 -14.59
N GLY A 226 30.38 -32.89 -15.04
CA GLY A 226 28.91 -32.81 -15.00
C GLY A 226 28.31 -31.41 -14.88
N GLN A 227 29.14 -30.38 -14.66
CA GLN A 227 28.71 -29.04 -14.26
C GLN A 227 28.89 -27.93 -15.32
N ARG A 228 29.22 -28.27 -16.58
CA ARG A 228 29.64 -27.28 -17.60
C ARG A 228 28.58 -26.25 -17.99
N ASP A 229 27.29 -26.59 -17.99
CA ASP A 229 26.25 -25.67 -18.50
C ASP A 229 25.79 -24.62 -17.47
N CYS A 230 25.82 -24.96 -16.17
CA CYS A 230 25.40 -24.05 -15.09
C CYS A 230 26.40 -22.91 -14.85
N HIS A 231 27.70 -23.23 -14.90
CA HIS A 231 28.77 -22.25 -14.69
C HIS A 231 28.91 -21.28 -15.85
N THR A 232 28.72 -21.77 -17.08
CA THR A 232 28.77 -20.95 -18.30
C THR A 232 27.64 -19.91 -18.34
N GLY A 233 26.40 -20.30 -17.98
CA GLY A 233 25.26 -19.38 -17.93
C GLY A 233 25.40 -18.27 -16.87
N LYS A 234 25.96 -18.59 -15.70
CA LYS A 234 26.25 -17.59 -14.64
C LYS A 234 27.34 -16.60 -15.08
N SER A 235 28.37 -17.10 -15.77
CA SER A 235 29.44 -16.27 -16.33
C SER A 235 28.90 -15.27 -17.37
N LEU A 236 28.00 -15.70 -18.26
CA LEU A 236 27.36 -14.84 -19.26
C LEU A 236 26.46 -13.76 -18.65
N ILE A 237 25.69 -14.10 -17.61
CA ILE A 237 24.88 -13.11 -16.88
C ILE A 237 25.79 -12.07 -16.20
N SER A 238 26.89 -12.52 -15.58
CA SER A 238 27.85 -11.63 -14.93
C SER A 238 28.55 -10.71 -15.94
N SER A 239 28.96 -11.22 -17.10
CA SER A 239 29.60 -10.41 -18.14
C SER A 239 28.65 -9.37 -18.72
N ALA A 240 27.37 -9.73 -18.93
CA ALA A 240 26.35 -8.81 -19.40
C ALA A 240 26.08 -7.68 -18.39
N ILE A 241 25.96 -8.02 -17.09
CA ILE A 241 25.80 -7.03 -16.03
C ILE A 241 27.01 -6.09 -16.00
N LYS A 242 28.23 -6.61 -16.09
CA LYS A 242 29.46 -5.80 -16.12
C LYS A 242 29.49 -4.86 -17.33
N LYS A 243 29.09 -5.35 -18.52
CA LYS A 243 28.96 -4.52 -19.74
C LYS A 243 27.95 -3.38 -19.56
N LEU A 244 26.80 -3.66 -18.93
CA LEU A 244 25.80 -2.64 -18.62
C LEU A 244 26.31 -1.63 -17.59
N GLN A 245 27.06 -2.08 -16.58
CA GLN A 245 27.70 -1.19 -15.60
C GLN A 245 28.74 -0.25 -16.21
N THR A 246 29.56 -0.75 -17.14
CA THR A 246 30.56 0.09 -17.82
C THR A 246 29.94 1.07 -18.81
N SER A 247 28.76 0.74 -19.34
CA SER A 247 28.08 1.54 -20.35
C SER A 247 26.98 2.44 -19.78
N CYS A 248 26.63 2.33 -18.50
CA CYS A 248 25.48 3.08 -17.95
C CYS A 248 25.64 4.60 -18.10
N PHE A 249 24.53 5.28 -18.35
CA PHE A 249 24.50 6.73 -18.52
C PHE A 249 23.17 7.32 -18.05
N ASP A 250 23.13 8.64 -17.87
CA ASP A 250 21.87 9.35 -17.63
C ASP A 250 21.09 9.49 -18.95
N ALA A 251 19.94 8.83 -19.02
CA ALA A 251 19.08 8.87 -20.21
C ALA A 251 18.41 10.24 -20.38
N PHE A 252 18.34 11.07 -19.34
CA PHE A 252 17.50 12.25 -19.33
C PHE A 252 17.87 13.32 -20.37
N PRO A 253 19.15 13.69 -20.57
CA PRO A 253 19.53 14.62 -21.64
C PRO A 253 19.12 14.12 -23.04
N THR A 254 19.19 12.80 -23.25
CA THR A 254 18.76 12.19 -24.52
C THR A 254 17.24 12.27 -24.70
N VAL A 255 16.47 12.01 -23.64
CA VAL A 255 15.01 12.11 -23.66
C VAL A 255 14.56 13.56 -23.93
N SER A 256 15.18 14.53 -23.26
CA SER A 256 14.91 15.95 -23.45
C SER A 256 15.22 16.40 -24.88
N GLY A 257 16.39 16.05 -25.43
CA GLY A 257 16.76 16.36 -26.81
C GLY A 257 15.78 15.79 -27.84
N ARG A 258 15.32 14.54 -27.65
CA ARG A 258 14.31 13.93 -28.54
C ARG A 258 12.97 14.66 -28.51
N LEU A 259 12.57 15.11 -27.32
CA LEU A 259 11.34 15.87 -27.11
C LEU A 259 11.38 17.22 -27.81
N LEU A 260 12.50 17.94 -27.71
CA LEU A 260 12.72 19.22 -28.40
C LEU A 260 12.71 19.06 -29.92
N CYS A 261 13.20 17.93 -30.44
CA CYS A 261 13.14 17.63 -31.87
C CYS A 261 11.81 17.02 -32.35
N GLY A 262 10.78 16.93 -31.50
CA GLY A 262 9.46 16.39 -31.87
C GLY A 262 9.42 14.88 -32.15
N ARG A 263 10.47 14.11 -31.84
CA ARG A 263 10.59 12.67 -32.17
C ARG A 263 10.06 11.75 -31.06
N VAL A 264 8.86 12.02 -30.55
CA VAL A 264 8.34 11.38 -29.33
C VAL A 264 7.86 9.93 -29.55
N SER A 265 7.56 9.50 -30.79
CA SER A 265 6.71 8.31 -30.98
C SER A 265 7.34 7.06 -31.63
N GLU A 266 8.40 7.15 -32.46
CA GLU A 266 8.77 5.99 -33.31
C GLU A 266 10.06 5.24 -32.96
N VAL A 267 11.03 5.83 -32.24
CA VAL A 267 12.36 5.21 -32.06
C VAL A 267 12.62 4.84 -30.61
N THR A 268 12.87 3.55 -30.35
CA THR A 268 13.25 3.06 -29.02
C THR A 268 14.45 3.84 -28.46
N GLY A 269 14.40 4.23 -27.19
CA GLY A 269 15.45 4.93 -26.44
C GLY A 269 16.66 4.07 -26.06
N LEU A 270 16.73 2.84 -26.58
CA LEU A 270 17.80 1.89 -26.30
C LEU A 270 19.07 2.21 -27.10
N ARG A 271 20.23 2.13 -26.46
CA ARG A 271 21.53 2.22 -27.14
C ARG A 271 21.98 0.87 -27.69
N ASP A 272 23.04 0.89 -28.50
CA ASP A 272 23.51 -0.31 -29.18
C ASP A 272 24.11 -1.35 -28.21
N GLU A 273 24.71 -0.94 -27.09
CA GLU A 273 25.13 -1.90 -26.05
C GLU A 273 23.92 -2.59 -25.41
N GLU A 274 22.86 -1.85 -25.12
CA GLU A 274 21.62 -2.38 -24.54
C GLU A 274 20.91 -3.30 -25.55
N LYS A 275 20.80 -2.89 -26.81
CA LYS A 275 20.25 -3.71 -27.90
C LYS A 275 21.05 -4.98 -28.11
N SER A 276 22.37 -4.91 -28.04
CA SER A 276 23.26 -6.08 -28.13
C SER A 276 22.95 -7.06 -27.00
N VAL A 277 22.94 -6.61 -25.75
CA VAL A 277 22.62 -7.48 -24.60
C VAL A 277 21.22 -8.08 -24.72
N ILE A 278 20.21 -7.27 -25.10
CA ILE A 278 18.85 -7.77 -25.31
C ILE A 278 18.84 -8.86 -26.39
N SER A 279 19.48 -8.62 -27.53
CA SER A 279 19.57 -9.57 -28.65
C SER A 279 20.23 -10.89 -28.23
N ASP A 280 21.35 -10.82 -27.50
CA ASP A 280 22.10 -12.01 -27.05
C ASP A 280 21.26 -12.90 -26.11
N PHE A 281 20.49 -12.29 -25.21
CA PHE A 281 19.60 -13.02 -24.30
C PHE A 281 18.28 -13.43 -24.96
N CYS A 282 17.80 -12.74 -25.99
CA CYS A 282 16.65 -13.18 -26.77
C CYS A 282 16.96 -14.40 -27.64
N LYS A 283 18.19 -14.51 -28.15
CA LYS A 283 18.68 -15.73 -28.84
C LYS A 283 18.78 -16.91 -27.87
N ASN A 284 19.19 -16.64 -26.63
CA ASN A 284 19.33 -17.65 -25.57
C ASN A 284 18.09 -17.74 -24.67
N ARG A 285 16.97 -18.28 -25.19
CA ARG A 285 15.67 -18.36 -24.50
C ARG A 285 15.72 -18.99 -23.09
N ALA A 286 16.63 -19.93 -22.84
CA ALA A 286 16.79 -20.57 -21.52
C ALA A 286 17.43 -19.63 -20.47
N LEU A 287 18.25 -18.66 -20.89
CA LEU A 287 18.93 -17.71 -20.01
C LEU A 287 18.14 -16.42 -19.81
N THR A 288 17.23 -16.06 -20.72
CA THR A 288 16.41 -14.83 -20.62
C THR A 288 15.69 -14.71 -19.27
N PRO A 289 14.95 -15.73 -18.78
CA PRO A 289 14.24 -15.62 -17.50
C PRO A 289 15.19 -15.50 -16.31
N LYS A 290 16.35 -16.17 -16.37
CA LYS A 290 17.39 -16.10 -15.33
C LYS A 290 18.03 -14.72 -15.28
N PHE A 291 18.31 -14.13 -16.44
CA PHE A 291 18.85 -12.77 -16.54
C PHE A 291 17.85 -11.71 -16.07
N MET A 292 16.59 -11.81 -16.51
CA MET A 292 15.52 -10.94 -16.00
C MET A 292 15.39 -11.05 -14.48
N SER A 293 15.44 -12.25 -13.90
CA SER A 293 15.43 -12.43 -12.45
C SER A 293 16.65 -11.80 -11.78
N ALA A 294 17.84 -11.90 -12.37
CA ALA A 294 19.05 -11.26 -11.83
C ALA A 294 18.91 -9.74 -11.79
N ILE A 295 18.42 -9.11 -12.87
CA ILE A 295 18.14 -7.67 -12.91
C ILE A 295 17.16 -7.28 -11.81
N LEU A 296 16.06 -8.01 -11.66
CA LEU A 296 15.05 -7.73 -10.61
C LEU A 296 15.64 -7.85 -9.20
N CYS A 297 16.49 -8.85 -8.96
CA CYS A 297 17.19 -9.01 -7.69
C CYS A 297 18.13 -7.84 -7.41
N MET A 298 18.88 -7.36 -8.41
CA MET A 298 19.75 -6.18 -8.26
C MET A 298 18.96 -4.92 -7.91
N ILE A 299 17.87 -4.66 -8.65
CA ILE A 299 16.98 -3.51 -8.37
C ILE A 299 16.40 -3.61 -6.95
N LYS A 300 16.01 -4.81 -6.50
CA LYS A 300 15.43 -5.02 -5.16
C LYS A 300 16.45 -4.88 -4.03
N ALA A 301 17.66 -5.40 -4.20
CA ALA A 301 18.68 -5.43 -3.15
C ALA A 301 19.35 -4.06 -2.96
N GLU A 302 19.62 -3.37 -4.07
CA GLU A 302 20.48 -2.18 -4.09
C GLU A 302 19.77 -0.94 -4.64
N GLY A 303 18.50 -0.99 -5.02
CA GLY A 303 17.84 0.08 -5.78
C GLY A 303 17.96 1.50 -5.18
N ALA A 304 18.00 1.64 -3.85
CA ALA A 304 18.20 2.93 -3.18
C ALA A 304 19.68 3.34 -3.01
N ALA A 305 20.62 2.39 -3.10
CA ALA A 305 22.07 2.59 -2.96
C ALA A 305 22.83 2.53 -4.30
N MET A 306 22.16 2.11 -5.38
CA MET A 306 22.71 1.96 -6.71
C MET A 306 22.85 3.31 -7.42
N LYS A 307 23.87 3.43 -8.27
CA LYS A 307 24.02 4.57 -9.19
C LYS A 307 22.75 4.72 -10.05
N HIS A 308 22.25 5.95 -10.16
CA HIS A 308 21.00 6.24 -10.86
C HIS A 308 21.05 5.84 -12.34
N GLU A 309 22.20 6.03 -12.99
CA GLU A 309 22.46 5.69 -14.39
C GLU A 309 22.34 4.18 -14.63
N LEU A 310 22.87 3.39 -13.70
CA LEU A 310 22.77 1.94 -13.76
C LEU A 310 21.32 1.49 -13.55
N LEU A 311 20.60 2.09 -12.59
CA LEU A 311 19.20 1.78 -12.35
C LEU A 311 18.33 2.07 -13.58
N GLN A 312 18.54 3.22 -14.24
CA GLN A 312 17.87 3.56 -15.50
C GLN A 312 18.18 2.53 -16.59
N THR A 313 19.46 2.20 -16.78
CA THR A 313 19.94 1.22 -17.78
C THR A 313 19.29 -0.16 -17.55
N LEU A 314 19.26 -0.63 -16.31
CA LEU A 314 18.64 -1.91 -15.94
C LEU A 314 17.13 -1.90 -16.21
N CYS A 315 16.42 -0.82 -15.89
CA CYS A 315 15.00 -0.68 -16.20
C CYS A 315 14.73 -0.71 -17.71
N ARG A 316 15.53 0.01 -18.52
CA ARG A 316 15.39 0.01 -19.98
C ARG A 316 15.67 -1.37 -20.58
N VAL A 317 16.75 -2.02 -20.17
CA VAL A 317 17.09 -3.38 -20.65
C VAL A 317 16.00 -4.38 -20.27
N TYR A 318 15.50 -4.32 -19.02
CA TYR A 318 14.41 -5.18 -18.58
C TYR A 318 13.13 -4.98 -19.42
N VAL A 319 12.74 -3.73 -19.67
CA VAL A 319 11.58 -3.40 -20.51
C VAL A 319 11.80 -3.81 -21.96
N GLY A 320 13.01 -3.63 -22.51
CA GLY A 320 13.37 -4.10 -23.84
C GLY A 320 13.27 -5.63 -23.97
N LEU A 321 13.69 -6.38 -22.94
CA LEU A 321 13.49 -7.84 -22.88
C LEU A 321 12.00 -8.20 -22.82
N CYS A 322 11.20 -7.50 -22.01
CA CYS A 322 9.74 -7.68 -21.98
C CYS A 322 9.12 -7.44 -23.36
N GLN A 323 9.52 -6.36 -24.04
CA GLN A 323 9.03 -6.03 -25.38
C GLN A 323 9.36 -7.14 -26.38
N LYS A 324 10.59 -7.64 -26.38
CA LYS A 324 11.01 -8.72 -27.30
C LYS A 324 10.40 -10.08 -26.99
N THR A 325 10.00 -10.31 -25.74
CA THR A 325 9.31 -11.55 -25.32
C THR A 325 7.79 -11.46 -25.39
N GLY A 326 7.23 -10.26 -25.65
CA GLY A 326 5.78 -10.03 -25.67
C GLY A 326 5.12 -10.00 -24.29
N ASP A 327 5.90 -9.90 -23.22
CA ASP A 327 5.40 -9.99 -21.83
C ASP A 327 5.22 -8.61 -21.20
N SER A 328 4.10 -7.95 -21.55
CA SER A 328 3.74 -6.63 -21.01
C SER A 328 3.47 -6.67 -19.50
N HIS A 329 2.93 -7.76 -18.98
CA HIS A 329 2.65 -7.93 -17.55
C HIS A 329 3.92 -7.81 -16.70
N LYS A 330 5.05 -8.39 -17.14
CA LYS A 330 6.34 -8.21 -16.45
C LYS A 330 6.81 -6.75 -16.42
N ALA A 331 6.59 -6.00 -17.49
CA ALA A 331 6.92 -4.57 -17.54
C ALA A 331 6.01 -3.76 -16.60
N HIS A 332 4.70 -4.04 -16.58
CA HIS A 332 3.74 -3.39 -15.67
C HIS A 332 4.03 -3.73 -14.20
N ALA A 333 4.41 -4.97 -13.91
CA ALA A 333 4.80 -5.40 -12.56
C ALA A 333 6.09 -4.71 -12.08
N LEU A 334 7.03 -4.41 -12.99
CA LEU A 334 8.18 -3.57 -12.66
C LEU A 334 7.73 -2.15 -12.34
N ALA A 335 6.92 -1.51 -13.19
CA ALA A 335 6.42 -0.14 -12.97
C ALA A 335 5.64 -0.01 -11.65
N TYR A 336 4.75 -0.95 -11.37
CA TYR A 336 4.04 -1.05 -10.09
C TYR A 336 5.01 -1.06 -8.91
N ARG A 337 6.08 -1.87 -8.97
CA ARG A 337 7.07 -1.97 -7.90
C ARG A 337 7.84 -0.67 -7.72
N LEU A 338 8.30 -0.06 -8.81
CA LEU A 338 9.00 1.22 -8.79
C LEU A 338 8.16 2.32 -8.13
N LEU A 339 6.85 2.35 -8.42
CA LEU A 339 5.93 3.34 -7.86
C LEU A 339 5.49 3.03 -6.42
N LYS A 340 5.41 1.75 -6.05
CA LYS A 340 4.95 1.31 -4.72
C LYS A 340 6.06 1.32 -3.68
N GLU A 341 7.30 1.02 -4.08
CA GLU A 341 8.46 1.01 -3.19
C GLU A 341 9.05 2.42 -3.05
N ASP A 342 9.80 2.65 -1.97
CA ASP A 342 10.47 3.93 -1.69
C ASP A 342 11.73 4.07 -2.56
N ILE A 343 11.62 3.81 -3.86
CA ILE A 343 12.71 3.93 -4.83
C ILE A 343 12.81 5.41 -5.25
N PRO A 344 14.00 6.02 -5.21
CA PRO A 344 14.17 7.42 -5.56
C PRO A 344 13.82 7.67 -7.03
N GLU A 345 13.23 8.83 -7.30
CA GLU A 345 12.92 9.30 -8.66
C GLU A 345 12.08 8.34 -9.50
N ALA A 346 11.17 7.58 -8.87
CA ALA A 346 10.31 6.61 -9.56
C ALA A 346 9.64 7.14 -10.85
N PRO A 347 9.12 8.39 -10.93
CA PRO A 347 8.57 8.93 -12.18
C PRO A 347 9.60 9.03 -13.32
N LYS A 348 10.87 9.33 -13.02
CA LYS A 348 11.95 9.32 -14.02
C LYS A 348 12.21 7.90 -14.52
N LEU A 349 12.14 6.91 -13.64
CA LEU A 349 12.26 5.50 -14.03
C LEU A 349 11.09 5.07 -14.94
N ILE A 350 9.87 5.52 -14.65
CA ILE A 350 8.72 5.30 -15.54
C ILE A 350 8.96 5.96 -16.91
N LEU A 351 9.49 7.19 -16.94
CA LEU A 351 9.81 7.88 -18.20
C LEU A 351 10.82 7.09 -19.05
N VAL A 352 11.91 6.57 -18.46
CA VAL A 352 12.86 5.76 -19.24
C VAL A 352 12.26 4.44 -19.72
N MET A 353 11.33 3.83 -18.97
CA MET A 353 10.58 2.66 -19.43
C MET A 353 9.73 2.98 -20.69
N VAL A 354 9.01 4.11 -20.68
CA VAL A 354 8.20 4.54 -21.83
C VAL A 354 9.08 4.83 -23.05
N THR A 355 10.25 5.44 -22.83
CA THR A 355 11.17 5.71 -23.95
C THR A 355 11.79 4.43 -24.52
N ALA A 356 12.01 3.40 -23.70
CA ALA A 356 12.53 2.12 -24.15
C ALA A 356 11.50 1.32 -24.95
N TRP A 357 10.23 1.37 -24.55
CA TRP A 357 9.10 0.76 -25.25
C TRP A 357 7.93 1.75 -25.38
N PRO A 358 7.89 2.55 -26.47
CA PRO A 358 6.75 3.38 -26.80
C PRO A 358 5.53 2.48 -26.96
N GLY A 359 4.53 2.63 -26.10
CA GLY A 359 3.37 1.74 -26.05
C GLY A 359 3.27 0.84 -24.82
N VAL A 360 4.30 0.80 -23.95
CA VAL A 360 4.29 -0.09 -22.77
C VAL A 360 3.06 0.13 -21.86
N PHE A 361 2.55 1.37 -21.75
CA PHE A 361 1.35 1.70 -20.98
C PHE A 361 0.15 2.11 -21.83
N SER A 362 0.15 1.80 -23.13
CA SER A 362 -0.96 2.14 -24.03
C SER A 362 -2.14 1.18 -23.92
N HIS A 363 -1.97 0.03 -23.25
CA HIS A 363 -3.07 -0.89 -22.96
C HIS A 363 -4.01 -0.26 -21.93
N ASP A 364 -5.33 -0.33 -22.16
CA ASP A 364 -6.33 0.16 -21.21
C ASP A 364 -6.60 -0.86 -20.07
N SER A 365 -5.54 -1.47 -19.54
CA SER A 365 -5.65 -2.34 -18.37
C SER A 365 -5.84 -1.51 -17.11
N SER A 366 -6.51 -2.08 -16.10
CA SER A 366 -6.67 -1.45 -14.79
C SER A 366 -5.33 -1.03 -14.19
N LEU A 367 -4.29 -1.85 -14.39
CA LEU A 367 -2.95 -1.60 -13.87
C LEU A 367 -2.26 -0.46 -14.61
N CYS A 368 -2.39 -0.39 -15.94
CA CYS A 368 -1.87 0.74 -16.71
C CYS A 368 -2.52 2.06 -16.27
N ARG A 369 -3.85 2.09 -16.10
CA ARG A 369 -4.54 3.29 -15.59
C ARG A 369 -4.03 3.70 -14.21
N ALA A 370 -3.81 2.72 -13.32
CA ALA A 370 -3.25 2.98 -11.99
C ALA A 370 -1.81 3.51 -12.05
N ILE A 371 -0.94 2.87 -12.84
CA ILE A 371 0.45 3.28 -13.07
C ILE A 371 0.50 4.71 -13.60
N GLN A 372 -0.25 5.02 -14.66
CA GLN A 372 -0.28 6.36 -15.24
C GLN A 372 -0.75 7.39 -14.22
N LYS A 373 -1.84 7.10 -13.49
CA LYS A 373 -2.35 8.04 -12.47
C LYS A 373 -1.35 8.30 -11.36
N VAL A 374 -0.77 7.25 -10.77
CA VAL A 374 0.18 7.40 -9.66
C VAL A 374 1.49 8.03 -10.12
N THR A 375 1.93 7.74 -11.35
CA THR A 375 3.08 8.43 -11.96
C THR A 375 2.80 9.93 -12.07
N LYS A 376 1.63 10.32 -12.60
CA LYS A 376 1.24 11.73 -12.71
C LYS A 376 1.18 12.45 -11.36
N LEU A 377 0.71 11.77 -10.32
CA LEU A 377 0.66 12.33 -8.95
C LEU A 377 2.05 12.54 -8.32
N LYS A 378 3.04 11.72 -8.72
CA LYS A 378 4.40 11.76 -8.17
C LYS A 378 5.38 12.59 -9.01
N ALA A 379 5.06 12.84 -10.29
CA ALA A 379 5.91 13.59 -11.19
C ALA A 379 5.83 15.10 -10.90
N GLU A 380 6.98 15.77 -10.98
CA GLU A 380 7.11 17.21 -10.75
C GLU A 380 8.06 17.80 -11.81
N GLY A 381 7.91 19.11 -12.09
CA GLY A 381 8.75 19.85 -13.04
C GLY A 381 8.80 19.24 -14.43
N ASP A 382 9.97 19.31 -15.07
CA ASP A 382 10.20 18.83 -16.45
C ASP A 382 9.78 17.36 -16.67
N ILE A 383 9.88 16.52 -15.63
CA ILE A 383 9.50 15.11 -15.73
C ILE A 383 8.02 14.96 -16.02
N LEU A 384 7.18 15.80 -15.40
CA LEU A 384 5.74 15.81 -15.61
C LEU A 384 5.42 16.24 -17.05
N ASP A 385 6.11 17.25 -17.57
CA ASP A 385 5.92 17.73 -18.95
C ASP A 385 6.32 16.67 -19.97
N TYR A 386 7.44 15.97 -19.71
CA TYR A 386 7.94 14.94 -20.61
C TYR A 386 7.00 13.73 -20.62
N LEU A 387 6.58 13.26 -19.45
CA LEU A 387 5.60 12.19 -19.34
C LEU A 387 4.26 12.56 -19.97
N SER A 388 3.81 13.82 -19.82
CA SER A 388 2.54 14.26 -20.41
C SER A 388 2.55 14.13 -21.93
N LYS A 389 3.68 14.46 -22.57
CA LYS A 389 3.88 14.29 -24.00
C LYS A 389 4.02 12.82 -24.42
N TYR A 390 4.86 12.03 -23.74
CA TYR A 390 5.10 10.62 -24.09
C TYR A 390 3.89 9.70 -23.82
N LEU A 391 3.04 10.04 -22.85
CA LEU A 391 1.84 9.27 -22.49
C LEU A 391 0.54 9.93 -22.96
N HIS A 392 0.63 11.01 -23.74
CA HIS A 392 -0.50 11.74 -24.30
C HIS A 392 -1.52 12.19 -23.23
N TRP A 393 -1.05 12.64 -22.06
CA TRP A 393 -1.93 13.10 -20.98
C TRP A 393 -2.61 14.43 -21.28
N ASP A 394 -2.09 15.19 -22.24
CA ASP A 394 -2.73 16.42 -22.73
C ASP A 394 -4.01 16.11 -23.50
N GLU A 395 -4.03 15.00 -24.23
CA GLU A 395 -5.21 14.50 -24.96
C GLU A 395 -6.11 13.64 -24.05
N LYS A 396 -5.51 12.75 -23.27
CA LYS A 396 -6.19 11.74 -22.44
C LYS A 396 -5.65 11.76 -21.00
N PRO A 397 -6.04 12.73 -20.17
CA PRO A 397 -5.57 12.81 -18.81
C PRO A 397 -6.07 11.62 -17.95
N PRO A 398 -5.23 11.06 -17.06
CA PRO A 398 -5.66 10.02 -16.13
C PRO A 398 -6.81 10.49 -15.24
N ALA A 399 -7.85 9.67 -15.12
CA ALA A 399 -9.03 9.94 -14.32
C ALA A 399 -8.72 10.17 -12.83
N ASP A 400 -9.72 10.63 -12.06
CA ASP A 400 -9.60 10.78 -10.62
C ASP A 400 -9.32 9.43 -9.92
N VAL A 401 -8.54 9.45 -8.82
CA VAL A 401 -8.15 8.24 -8.09
C VAL A 401 -9.37 7.47 -7.60
N HIS A 402 -10.37 8.14 -7.03
CA HIS A 402 -11.56 7.46 -6.51
C HIS A 402 -12.38 6.83 -7.63
N LYS A 403 -12.48 7.52 -8.78
CA LYS A 403 -13.14 6.97 -9.98
C LYS A 403 -12.42 5.72 -10.50
N ILE A 404 -11.09 5.73 -10.55
CA ILE A 404 -10.32 4.55 -10.97
C ILE A 404 -10.50 3.41 -9.96
N ILE A 405 -10.44 3.66 -8.66
CA ILE A 405 -10.65 2.63 -7.63
C ILE A 405 -12.05 2.00 -7.75
N SER A 406 -13.11 2.82 -7.79
CA SER A 406 -14.49 2.34 -7.86
C SER A 406 -14.76 1.55 -9.15
N SER A 407 -14.30 2.06 -10.30
CA SER A 407 -14.44 1.34 -11.59
C SER A 407 -13.64 0.04 -11.61
N THR A 408 -12.45 0.01 -11.00
CA THR A 408 -11.59 -1.19 -10.92
C THR A 408 -12.22 -2.26 -10.04
N LEU A 409 -12.77 -1.91 -8.88
CA LEU A 409 -13.50 -2.84 -8.00
C LEU A 409 -14.75 -3.40 -8.68
N LYS A 410 -15.55 -2.54 -9.34
CA LYS A 410 -16.72 -2.99 -10.11
C LYS A 410 -16.31 -3.96 -11.22
N SER A 411 -15.27 -3.62 -11.97
CA SER A 411 -14.75 -4.47 -13.05
C SER A 411 -14.31 -5.83 -12.49
N LEU A 412 -13.53 -5.84 -11.39
CA LEU A 412 -13.09 -7.07 -10.72
C LEU A 412 -14.26 -8.00 -10.34
N LEU A 413 -15.35 -7.44 -9.83
CA LEU A 413 -16.50 -8.23 -9.37
C LEU A 413 -17.35 -8.79 -10.53
N HIS A 414 -17.31 -8.16 -11.70
CA HIS A 414 -18.11 -8.56 -12.88
C HIS A 414 -17.28 -9.26 -13.97
N ASP A 415 -15.95 -9.34 -13.81
CA ASP A 415 -15.07 -9.93 -14.80
C ASP A 415 -15.27 -11.46 -14.86
N SER A 416 -15.85 -11.92 -15.97
CA SER A 416 -16.08 -13.34 -16.26
C SER A 416 -14.80 -14.08 -16.65
N SER A 417 -13.75 -13.38 -17.10
CA SER A 417 -12.48 -13.95 -17.57
C SER A 417 -11.56 -14.43 -16.43
N LEU A 418 -11.82 -14.00 -15.20
CA LEU A 418 -11.00 -14.40 -14.05
C LEU A 418 -11.05 -15.90 -13.82
N THR A 419 -9.89 -16.51 -13.62
CA THR A 419 -9.73 -17.96 -13.46
C THR A 419 -8.64 -18.27 -12.45
N PHE A 420 -8.70 -19.48 -11.89
CA PHE A 420 -7.59 -20.04 -11.13
C PHE A 420 -6.59 -20.72 -12.06
N LYS A 421 -5.30 -20.66 -11.71
CA LYS A 421 -4.21 -21.31 -12.44
C LYS A 421 -3.43 -22.22 -11.49
N LYS A 422 -3.09 -23.41 -11.96
CA LYS A 422 -2.17 -24.30 -11.25
C LYS A 422 -0.77 -23.70 -11.23
N ASN A 423 -0.07 -23.86 -10.11
CA ASN A 423 1.25 -23.30 -9.86
C ASN A 423 2.09 -24.31 -9.08
N SER A 424 3.30 -24.59 -9.54
CA SER A 424 4.21 -25.56 -8.91
C SER A 424 4.63 -25.17 -7.48
N TRP A 425 4.69 -23.87 -7.18
CA TRP A 425 5.12 -23.35 -5.87
C TRP A 425 3.93 -23.03 -4.94
N TYR A 426 2.87 -22.43 -5.49
CA TYR A 426 1.70 -21.97 -4.73
C TYR A 426 0.51 -22.96 -4.77
N GLY A 427 0.61 -24.05 -5.53
CA GLY A 427 -0.48 -25.02 -5.73
C GLY A 427 -1.53 -24.49 -6.70
N ILE A 428 -2.45 -23.66 -6.20
CA ILE A 428 -3.45 -22.96 -7.01
C ILE A 428 -3.37 -21.47 -6.71
N ASP A 429 -3.21 -20.68 -7.77
CA ASP A 429 -3.01 -19.23 -7.70
C ASP A 429 -3.97 -18.50 -8.65
N LEU A 430 -4.00 -17.17 -8.54
CA LEU A 430 -4.81 -16.29 -9.36
C LEU A 430 -4.21 -16.12 -10.78
N CYS A 431 -5.07 -15.93 -11.78
CA CYS A 431 -4.61 -15.57 -13.12
C CYS A 431 -3.94 -14.17 -13.15
N PRO A 432 -3.14 -13.86 -14.20
CA PRO A 432 -2.50 -12.55 -14.33
C PRO A 432 -3.47 -11.36 -14.27
N ALA A 433 -4.67 -11.48 -14.87
CA ALA A 433 -5.68 -10.43 -14.82
C ALA A 433 -6.17 -10.11 -13.40
N ALA A 434 -6.36 -11.13 -12.56
CA ALA A 434 -6.69 -10.94 -11.14
C ALA A 434 -5.56 -10.23 -10.38
N TRP A 435 -4.30 -10.57 -10.67
CA TRP A 435 -3.15 -9.87 -10.10
C TRP A 435 -3.05 -8.41 -10.57
N ASP A 436 -3.40 -8.11 -11.83
CA ASP A 436 -3.48 -6.73 -12.31
C ASP A 436 -4.50 -5.91 -11.51
N TYR A 437 -5.68 -6.47 -11.19
CA TYR A 437 -6.65 -5.81 -10.30
C TYR A 437 -6.08 -5.56 -8.90
N ILE A 438 -5.41 -6.57 -8.31
CA ILE A 438 -4.79 -6.44 -6.99
C ILE A 438 -3.74 -5.32 -7.00
N PHE A 439 -2.83 -5.32 -7.97
CA PHE A 439 -1.77 -4.31 -8.06
C PHE A 439 -2.32 -2.91 -8.32
N SER A 440 -3.38 -2.81 -9.14
CA SER A 440 -4.06 -1.54 -9.39
C SER A 440 -4.61 -0.93 -8.11
N LEU A 441 -5.40 -1.72 -7.37
CA LEU A 441 -6.08 -1.27 -6.16
C LEU A 441 -5.09 -1.00 -5.03
N ASP A 442 -4.10 -1.86 -4.85
CA ASP A 442 -3.03 -1.65 -3.87
C ASP A 442 -2.24 -0.36 -4.15
N LEU A 443 -1.86 -0.12 -5.41
CA LEU A 443 -1.10 1.07 -5.79
C LEU A 443 -1.88 2.37 -5.54
N LEU A 444 -3.16 2.39 -5.93
CA LEU A 444 -4.04 3.55 -5.78
C LEU A 444 -4.40 3.82 -4.31
N CYS A 445 -4.74 2.79 -3.54
CA CYS A 445 -5.09 2.92 -2.12
C CYS A 445 -3.89 3.43 -1.29
N THR A 446 -2.66 3.07 -1.68
CA THR A 446 -1.45 3.61 -1.06
C THR A 446 -1.39 5.13 -1.12
N GLN A 447 -1.87 5.75 -2.20
CA GLN A 447 -1.86 7.21 -2.35
C GLN A 447 -2.90 7.90 -1.46
N GLN A 448 -3.95 7.18 -1.06
CA GLN A 448 -5.02 7.71 -0.20
C GLN A 448 -4.71 7.58 1.29
N GLY A 449 -3.74 6.72 1.63
CA GLY A 449 -3.38 6.42 3.01
C GLY A 449 -4.29 5.40 3.67
N TRP A 450 -3.84 4.92 4.83
CA TRP A 450 -4.43 3.76 5.51
C TRP A 450 -5.85 4.00 6.03
N ILE A 451 -6.07 5.07 6.82
CA ILE A 451 -7.39 5.37 7.40
C ILE A 451 -8.47 5.49 6.31
N TRP A 452 -8.16 6.18 5.22
CA TRP A 452 -9.08 6.33 4.10
C TRP A 452 -9.37 4.96 3.45
N THR A 453 -8.33 4.16 3.20
CA THR A 453 -8.44 2.83 2.59
C THR A 453 -9.30 1.91 3.46
N PHE A 454 -9.07 1.89 4.77
CA PHE A 454 -9.84 1.09 5.70
C PHE A 454 -11.32 1.46 5.64
N LYS A 455 -11.64 2.74 5.84
CA LYS A 455 -13.04 3.21 5.93
C LYS A 455 -13.83 3.06 4.62
N ASN A 456 -13.23 3.41 3.49
CA ASN A 456 -13.97 3.53 2.23
C ASN A 456 -13.87 2.28 1.35
N ILE A 457 -12.78 1.50 1.47
CA ILE A 457 -12.57 0.33 0.59
C ILE A 457 -12.75 -0.95 1.37
N ILE A 458 -12.08 -1.12 2.51
CA ILE A 458 -12.11 -2.38 3.26
C ILE A 458 -13.48 -2.57 3.93
N SER A 459 -13.88 -1.61 4.78
CA SER A 459 -15.10 -1.72 5.59
C SER A 459 -16.38 -1.57 4.78
N GLN A 460 -16.36 -0.85 3.65
CA GLN A 460 -17.56 -0.61 2.82
C GLN A 460 -17.63 -1.55 1.62
N GLU A 461 -16.66 -1.51 0.71
CA GLU A 461 -16.75 -2.24 -0.57
C GLU A 461 -16.38 -3.72 -0.42
N ILE A 462 -15.19 -4.01 0.11
CA ILE A 462 -14.68 -5.39 0.22
C ILE A 462 -15.52 -6.20 1.22
N SER A 463 -15.77 -5.66 2.41
CA SER A 463 -16.59 -6.32 3.44
C SER A 463 -18.00 -6.66 2.92
N GLN A 464 -18.62 -5.77 2.14
CA GLN A 464 -19.93 -6.01 1.55
C GLN A 464 -19.89 -7.12 0.49
N ALA A 465 -18.89 -7.13 -0.39
CA ALA A 465 -18.71 -8.20 -1.37
C ALA A 465 -18.50 -9.57 -0.69
N MET A 466 -17.65 -9.62 0.35
CA MET A 466 -17.40 -10.83 1.14
C MET A 466 -18.65 -11.32 1.87
N SER A 467 -19.41 -10.39 2.46
CA SER A 467 -20.68 -10.70 3.14
C SER A 467 -21.75 -11.20 2.17
N THR A 468 -21.77 -10.69 0.95
CA THR A 468 -22.68 -11.13 -0.11
C THR A 468 -22.34 -12.56 -0.53
N TRP A 469 -21.05 -12.86 -0.71
CA TRP A 469 -20.59 -14.22 -1.01
C TRP A 469 -20.91 -15.22 0.11
N LEU A 470 -20.80 -14.82 1.39
CA LEU A 470 -21.16 -15.69 2.52
C LEU A 470 -22.65 -16.00 2.61
N LYS A 471 -23.52 -15.05 2.23
CA LYS A 471 -24.99 -15.19 2.32
C LYS A 471 -25.58 -15.93 1.11
N GLN A 472 -24.85 -16.09 0.02
CA GLN A 472 -25.37 -16.68 -1.21
C GLN A 472 -25.56 -18.20 -1.08
N LYS A 473 -26.69 -18.72 -1.59
CA LYS A 473 -26.94 -20.17 -1.66
C LYS A 473 -26.06 -20.76 -2.76
N ARG A 474 -25.25 -21.78 -2.43
CA ARG A 474 -24.30 -22.44 -3.35
C ARG A 474 -24.95 -23.14 -4.55
N SER A 475 -26.28 -23.34 -4.54
CA SER A 475 -27.05 -23.99 -5.60
C SER A 475 -27.60 -23.03 -6.68
N GLN A 476 -27.42 -21.71 -6.52
CA GLN A 476 -27.83 -20.70 -7.50
C GLN A 476 -26.59 -20.05 -8.14
N GLN A 477 -26.75 -19.48 -9.34
CA GLN A 477 -25.69 -18.75 -10.04
C GLN A 477 -25.04 -17.74 -9.07
N MET A 478 -23.74 -17.90 -8.80
CA MET A 478 -23.07 -17.17 -7.73
C MET A 478 -22.98 -15.68 -8.09
N ALA A 479 -23.62 -14.83 -7.28
CA ALA A 479 -23.57 -13.37 -7.45
C ALA A 479 -22.13 -12.83 -7.32
N VAL A 480 -21.32 -13.46 -6.47
CA VAL A 480 -19.87 -13.23 -6.39
C VAL A 480 -19.16 -14.56 -6.59
N ARG A 481 -18.18 -14.59 -7.49
CA ARG A 481 -17.42 -15.80 -7.84
C ARG A 481 -16.30 -16.08 -6.82
N ASP A 482 -15.95 -17.35 -6.64
CA ASP A 482 -14.86 -17.78 -5.75
C ASP A 482 -13.52 -17.12 -6.12
N VAL A 483 -13.22 -16.99 -7.42
CA VAL A 483 -12.01 -16.30 -7.89
C VAL A 483 -11.99 -14.82 -7.52
N CYS A 484 -13.15 -14.13 -7.53
CA CYS A 484 -13.25 -12.74 -7.10
C CYS A 484 -12.99 -12.64 -5.59
N VAL A 485 -13.58 -13.54 -4.79
CA VAL A 485 -13.35 -13.58 -3.34
C VAL A 485 -11.90 -13.90 -2.98
N ALA A 486 -11.30 -14.88 -3.63
CA ALA A 486 -9.88 -15.18 -3.51
C ALA A 486 -9.02 -13.95 -3.83
N THR A 487 -9.34 -13.24 -4.91
CA THR A 487 -8.67 -11.99 -5.30
C THR A 487 -8.81 -10.91 -4.24
N LEU A 488 -10.00 -10.71 -3.68
CA LEU A 488 -10.25 -9.75 -2.60
C LEU A 488 -9.52 -10.12 -1.30
N LEU A 489 -9.43 -11.40 -0.94
CA LEU A 489 -8.67 -11.87 0.22
C LEU A 489 -7.17 -11.57 0.06
N ARG A 490 -6.60 -11.89 -1.11
CA ARG A 490 -5.19 -11.54 -1.43
C ARG A 490 -4.98 -10.03 -1.40
N LEU A 491 -5.94 -9.24 -1.88
CA LEU A 491 -5.92 -7.78 -1.78
C LEU A 491 -5.96 -7.30 -0.32
N LEU A 492 -6.83 -7.86 0.53
CA LEU A 492 -6.95 -7.50 1.95
C LEU A 492 -5.63 -7.69 2.70
N GLY A 493 -4.94 -8.81 2.47
CA GLY A 493 -3.61 -9.05 3.04
C GLY A 493 -2.64 -7.92 2.68
N ARG A 494 -2.61 -7.50 1.41
CA ARG A 494 -1.73 -6.41 0.95
C ARG A 494 -2.15 -5.02 1.46
N LEU A 495 -3.44 -4.71 1.45
CA LEU A 495 -3.94 -3.42 1.93
C LEU A 495 -3.72 -3.29 3.44
N GLY A 496 -3.93 -4.36 4.22
CA GLY A 496 -3.68 -4.35 5.66
C GLY A 496 -2.22 -4.09 6.02
N GLN A 497 -1.27 -4.42 5.14
CA GLN A 497 0.14 -4.05 5.33
C GLN A 497 0.37 -2.54 5.35
N LEU A 498 -0.50 -1.73 4.74
CA LEU A 498 -0.44 -0.27 4.83
C LEU A 498 -0.65 0.23 6.27
N GLY A 499 -1.43 -0.52 7.05
CA GLY A 499 -1.85 -0.18 8.40
C GLY A 499 -0.98 -0.74 9.51
N LEU A 500 0.13 -1.44 9.24
CA LEU A 500 0.88 -2.17 10.28
C LEU A 500 1.41 -1.30 11.43
N LYS A 501 1.48 0.03 11.24
CA LYS A 501 1.80 0.98 12.31
C LYS A 501 0.62 1.23 13.27
N GLU A 502 -0.61 1.01 12.81
CA GLU A 502 -1.87 1.16 13.53
C GLU A 502 -2.47 -0.22 13.84
N LYS A 503 -1.84 -0.90 14.82
CA LYS A 503 -2.06 -2.32 15.10
C LYS A 503 -3.53 -2.70 15.33
N GLU A 504 -4.34 -1.84 15.93
CA GLU A 504 -5.74 -2.14 16.29
C GLU A 504 -6.62 -2.40 15.06
N LEU A 505 -6.60 -1.50 14.07
CA LEU A 505 -7.41 -1.66 12.86
C LEU A 505 -6.94 -2.83 12.01
N VAL A 506 -5.63 -3.08 11.96
CA VAL A 506 -5.10 -4.26 11.26
C VAL A 506 -5.49 -5.55 11.97
N GLN A 507 -5.51 -5.56 13.30
CA GLN A 507 -5.98 -6.73 14.06
C GLN A 507 -7.46 -7.03 13.79
N ASN A 508 -8.30 -6.00 13.59
CA ASN A 508 -9.69 -6.22 13.19
C ASN A 508 -9.79 -6.93 11.84
N ILE A 509 -8.94 -6.58 10.87
CA ILE A 509 -8.89 -7.29 9.58
C ILE A 509 -8.36 -8.71 9.77
N ALA A 510 -7.28 -8.89 10.52
CA ALA A 510 -6.70 -10.22 10.76
C ALA A 510 -7.73 -11.14 11.43
N ASN A 511 -8.46 -10.63 12.43
CA ASN A 511 -9.56 -11.34 13.09
C ASN A 511 -10.69 -11.64 12.11
N GLY A 512 -11.11 -10.68 11.27
CA GLY A 512 -12.13 -10.93 10.26
C GLY A 512 -11.73 -11.99 9.24
N ILE A 513 -10.45 -12.03 8.82
CA ILE A 513 -9.91 -13.06 7.92
C ILE A 513 -9.91 -14.42 8.64
N LYS A 514 -9.52 -14.46 9.91
CA LYS A 514 -9.57 -15.66 10.74
C LYS A 514 -11.00 -16.20 10.87
N ASP A 515 -11.96 -15.33 11.19
CA ASP A 515 -13.37 -15.67 11.32
C ASP A 515 -13.94 -16.16 9.99
N PHE A 516 -13.56 -15.52 8.88
CA PHE A 516 -13.91 -15.96 7.53
C PHE A 516 -13.35 -17.36 7.24
N GLY A 517 -12.10 -17.63 7.61
CA GLY A 517 -11.49 -18.96 7.49
C GLY A 517 -12.16 -20.02 8.37
N ASN A 518 -12.59 -19.63 9.57
CA ASN A 518 -13.30 -20.50 10.53
C ASN A 518 -14.73 -20.85 10.09
N PHE A 519 -15.30 -20.15 9.11
CA PHE A 519 -16.56 -20.56 8.47
C PHE A 519 -16.47 -22.00 7.92
N ARG A 520 -15.25 -22.48 7.62
CA ARG A 520 -14.95 -23.89 7.33
C ARG A 520 -15.43 -24.87 8.41
N ARG A 521 -15.49 -24.47 9.69
CA ARG A 521 -15.73 -25.36 10.85
C ARG A 521 -17.17 -25.36 11.35
N SER A 522 -17.96 -24.32 11.10
CA SER A 522 -19.23 -24.14 11.81
C SER A 522 -20.48 -24.59 11.07
N ASP A 523 -20.48 -24.67 9.72
CA ASP A 523 -21.51 -25.36 8.94
C ASP A 523 -21.11 -25.41 7.46
N VAL A 524 -21.28 -26.57 6.82
CA VAL A 524 -21.06 -26.87 5.39
C VAL A 524 -19.58 -26.96 4.95
N ALA A 525 -19.10 -28.19 4.82
CA ALA A 525 -17.97 -28.53 3.96
C ALA A 525 -18.21 -27.98 2.54
N GLY A 526 -17.59 -26.83 2.22
CA GLY A 526 -17.84 -26.20 0.92
C GLY A 526 -16.82 -25.16 0.46
N MET A 527 -15.99 -24.56 1.31
CA MET A 527 -15.01 -23.59 0.82
C MET A 527 -13.98 -24.26 -0.10
N SER A 528 -13.88 -23.80 -1.35
CA SER A 528 -12.91 -24.30 -2.33
C SER A 528 -11.48 -24.10 -1.82
N LEU A 529 -10.57 -25.02 -2.17
CA LEU A 529 -9.17 -24.98 -1.69
C LEU A 529 -8.50 -23.66 -2.10
N GLU A 530 -8.88 -23.11 -3.24
CA GLU A 530 -8.40 -21.86 -3.81
C GLU A 530 -8.72 -20.64 -2.92
N VAL A 531 -9.93 -20.60 -2.37
CA VAL A 531 -10.33 -19.57 -1.41
C VAL A 531 -9.62 -19.79 -0.09
N GLN A 532 -9.47 -21.04 0.36
CA GLN A 532 -8.72 -21.37 1.59
C GLN A 532 -7.25 -20.95 1.50
N LEU A 533 -6.57 -21.21 0.38
CA LEU A 533 -5.20 -20.76 0.14
C LEU A 533 -5.11 -19.23 0.15
N SER A 534 -6.11 -18.55 -0.39
CA SER A 534 -6.17 -17.09 -0.32
C SER A 534 -6.32 -16.55 1.10
N VAL A 535 -7.11 -17.20 1.96
CA VAL A 535 -7.17 -16.90 3.40
C VAL A 535 -5.81 -17.12 4.03
N PHE A 536 -5.17 -18.27 3.79
CA PHE A 536 -3.84 -18.58 4.31
C PHE A 536 -2.82 -17.49 3.98
N TYR A 537 -2.70 -17.11 2.70
CA TYR A 537 -1.72 -16.12 2.30
C TYR A 537 -2.07 -14.71 2.79
N ALA A 538 -3.35 -14.36 2.92
CA ALA A 538 -3.76 -13.09 3.49
C ALA A 538 -3.40 -13.01 4.99
N THR A 539 -3.62 -14.09 5.75
CA THR A 539 -3.19 -14.20 7.14
C THR A 539 -1.67 -14.12 7.27
N HIS A 540 -0.91 -14.77 6.38
CA HIS A 540 0.54 -14.61 6.34
C HIS A 540 0.95 -13.14 6.09
N ASP A 541 0.31 -12.47 5.13
CA ASP A 541 0.61 -11.08 4.80
C ASP A 541 0.37 -10.13 5.98
N LEU A 542 -0.57 -10.45 6.88
CA LEU A 542 -0.85 -9.70 8.11
C LEU A 542 -0.12 -10.22 9.35
N ALA A 543 0.62 -11.33 9.27
CA ALA A 543 1.34 -11.91 10.40
C ALA A 543 2.22 -10.91 11.18
N PRO A 544 2.83 -9.86 10.59
CA PRO A 544 3.56 -8.86 11.36
C PRO A 544 2.74 -8.11 12.43
N SER A 545 1.41 -8.08 12.34
CA SER A 545 0.57 -7.44 13.38
C SER A 545 0.48 -8.30 14.64
N ASN A 546 0.36 -9.63 14.48
CA ASN A 546 0.35 -10.60 15.56
C ASN A 546 0.91 -11.96 15.08
N PRO A 547 2.24 -12.16 15.13
CA PRO A 547 2.87 -13.31 14.48
C PRO A 547 2.63 -14.63 15.21
N ARG A 548 2.42 -14.60 16.54
CA ARG A 548 2.12 -15.81 17.32
C ARG A 548 0.75 -16.37 16.97
N GLU A 549 -0.28 -15.52 16.99
CA GLU A 549 -1.64 -15.91 16.61
C GLU A 549 -1.72 -16.33 15.13
N ALA A 550 -1.03 -15.61 14.25
CA ALA A 550 -0.96 -15.99 12.83
C ALA A 550 -0.30 -17.37 12.67
N LEU A 551 0.81 -17.65 13.35
CA LEU A 551 1.47 -18.95 13.30
C LEU A 551 0.56 -20.09 13.78
N GLU A 552 -0.11 -19.89 14.91
CA GLU A 552 -1.07 -20.87 15.47
C GLU A 552 -2.21 -21.15 14.48
N THR A 553 -2.80 -20.08 13.93
CA THR A 553 -3.90 -20.17 12.95
C THR A 553 -3.47 -20.93 11.70
N LEU A 554 -2.28 -20.63 11.15
CA LEU A 554 -1.77 -21.25 9.92
C LEU A 554 -1.34 -22.70 10.13
N THR A 555 -0.78 -23.03 11.29
CA THR A 555 -0.39 -24.40 11.64
C THR A 555 -1.64 -25.26 11.84
N SER A 556 -2.65 -24.76 12.56
CA SER A 556 -3.94 -25.43 12.72
C SER A 556 -4.66 -25.63 11.39
N TRP A 557 -4.53 -24.68 10.45
CA TRP A 557 -5.05 -24.84 9.09
C TRP A 557 -4.33 -25.95 8.33
N GLN A 558 -2.99 -26.01 8.43
CA GLN A 558 -2.16 -27.03 7.76
C GLN A 558 -2.49 -28.44 8.27
N GLU A 559 -2.58 -28.63 9.58
CA GLU A 559 -2.93 -29.91 10.21
C GLU A 559 -4.31 -30.40 9.80
N GLY A 560 -5.25 -29.48 9.57
CA GLY A 560 -6.61 -29.81 9.15
C GLY A 560 -6.76 -30.18 7.68
N ILE A 561 -5.73 -30.12 6.84
CA ILE A 561 -5.83 -30.41 5.40
C ILE A 561 -5.28 -31.80 5.09
N ALA A 562 -6.11 -32.63 4.44
CA ALA A 562 -5.74 -33.97 4.00
C ALA A 562 -4.92 -34.01 2.69
N GLN A 563 -4.94 -32.92 1.91
CA GLN A 563 -4.22 -32.83 0.63
C GLN A 563 -2.77 -32.35 0.83
N PRO A 564 -1.84 -32.73 -0.05
CA PRO A 564 -0.46 -32.24 0.03
C PRO A 564 -0.44 -30.71 -0.11
N VAL A 565 0.20 -30.04 0.85
CA VAL A 565 0.29 -28.58 0.86
C VAL A 565 1.37 -28.07 -0.09
N PRO A 566 1.15 -26.92 -0.75
CA PRO A 566 2.16 -26.35 -1.64
C PRO A 566 3.45 -25.94 -0.91
N PRO A 567 4.64 -26.01 -1.54
CA PRO A 567 5.90 -25.61 -0.93
C PRO A 567 5.91 -24.20 -0.32
N ALA A 568 5.16 -23.27 -0.94
CA ALA A 568 4.99 -21.92 -0.42
C ALA A 568 4.42 -21.89 1.01
N VAL A 569 3.48 -22.78 1.34
CA VAL A 569 2.85 -22.85 2.67
C VAL A 569 3.89 -23.15 3.74
N THR A 570 4.71 -24.18 3.54
CA THR A 570 5.79 -24.56 4.46
C THR A 570 6.82 -23.45 4.61
N SER A 571 7.20 -22.79 3.50
CA SER A 571 8.10 -21.62 3.54
C SER A 571 7.50 -20.47 4.35
N CYS A 572 6.21 -20.16 4.18
CA CYS A 572 5.50 -19.10 4.91
C CYS A 572 5.49 -19.35 6.41
N ILE A 573 5.13 -20.57 6.82
CA ILE A 573 5.14 -20.97 8.24
C ILE A 573 6.55 -20.81 8.81
N THR A 574 7.56 -21.31 8.11
CA THR A 574 8.97 -21.15 8.51
C THR A 574 9.39 -19.68 8.67
N GLN A 575 8.94 -18.80 7.78
CA GLN A 575 9.23 -17.37 7.85
C GLN A 575 8.57 -16.72 9.08
N ILE A 576 7.32 -17.06 9.38
CA ILE A 576 6.62 -16.56 10.57
C ILE A 576 7.24 -17.13 11.84
N SER A 577 7.61 -18.42 11.89
CA SER A 577 8.32 -19.00 13.03
C SER A 577 9.63 -18.26 13.33
N LYS A 578 10.41 -17.93 12.28
CA LYS A 578 11.62 -17.10 12.41
C LYS A 578 11.32 -15.67 12.87
N LEU A 579 10.17 -15.13 12.52
CA LEU A 579 9.72 -13.82 13.00
C LEU A 579 9.36 -13.88 14.49
N CYS A 580 8.62 -14.91 14.92
CA CYS A 580 8.31 -15.16 16.32
C CYS A 580 9.55 -15.32 17.20
N GLN A 581 10.62 -15.91 16.68
CA GLN A 581 11.90 -16.06 17.41
C GLN A 581 12.66 -14.73 17.61
N LYS A 582 12.34 -13.70 16.82
CA LYS A 582 13.01 -12.38 16.88
C LYS A 582 12.29 -11.38 17.77
N ILE A 583 11.11 -11.74 18.29
CA ILE A 583 10.22 -10.92 19.13
C ILE A 583 10.21 -11.55 20.51
#